data_AF-A0A7X9YFU8-F1
#
_entry.id   AF-A0A7X9YFU8-F1
#
_cell.length_a   1.000
_cell.length_b   1.000
_cell.length_c   1.000
_cell.angle_alpha   90.00
_cell.angle_beta   90.00
_cell.angle_gamma   90.00
#
_symmetry.space_group_name_H-M   'P 1'
#
loop_
_entity.id
_entity.type
_entity.pdbx_description
1 polymer ?
#
loop_
_entity_poly.entity_id
_entity_poly.type
_entity_poly.pdbx_seq_one_letter_code
_entity_poly.pdbx_strand_id
1 'polypeptide(L)'
;MCVLSIIQSEVVDDTNIELLQDKLNHYLCYILDGQLEKEEPHKYALPKRIELIIGHTQTDTLTNFLEQLVPILSSENISFVLKTE
;
A
#
# COMPACT_ATOMS: atom_id res chain seq x y z
N MET A 1 -9.68 -8.76 9.54
CA MET A 1 -8.57 -7.99 8.96
C MET A 1 -9.07 -7.29 7.71
N CYS A 2 -8.73 -6.02 7.51
CA CYS A 2 -9.05 -5.27 6.30
C CYS A 2 -7.83 -5.28 5.38
N VAL A 3 -7.97 -5.86 4.19
CA VAL A 3 -6.87 -6.00 3.23
C VAL A 3 -7.15 -5.13 2.02
N LEU A 4 -6.17 -4.30 1.67
CA LEU A 4 -6.16 -3.50 0.45
C LEU A 4 -5.07 -4.03 -0.46
N SER A 5 -5.45 -4.58 -1.59
CA SER A 5 -4.51 -5.14 -2.56
C SER A 5 -4.27 -4.15 -3.69
N ILE A 6 -3.01 -3.83 -3.94
CA ILE A 6 -2.55 -3.00 -5.04
C ILE A 6 -1.86 -3.93 -6.04
N ILE A 7 -2.39 -4.02 -7.25
CA ILE A 7 -1.80 -4.82 -8.32
C ILE A 7 -1.00 -3.88 -9.22
N GLN A 8 0.28 -4.18 -9.40
CA GLN A 8 1.21 -3.42 -10.22
C GLN A 8 1.89 -4.36 -11.24
N SER A 9 1.34 -4.36 -12.45
CA SER A 9 1.82 -5.24 -13.54
C SER A 9 2.99 -4.64 -14.31
N GLU A 10 3.12 -3.31 -14.34
CA GLU A 10 4.21 -2.62 -15.04
C GLU A 10 5.43 -2.51 -14.14
N VAL A 11 6.63 -2.69 -14.73
CA VAL A 11 7.91 -2.55 -14.03
C VAL A 11 7.99 -1.17 -13.38
N VAL A 12 8.18 -1.16 -12.06
CA VAL A 12 8.32 0.09 -11.31
C VAL A 12 9.77 0.60 -11.41
N ASP A 13 9.95 1.81 -11.91
CA ASP A 13 11.24 2.49 -12.02
C ASP A 13 11.10 3.99 -11.70
N ASP A 14 12.18 4.74 -11.89
CA ASP A 14 12.21 6.18 -11.56
C ASP A 14 11.21 7.01 -12.37
N THR A 15 10.65 6.48 -13.46
CA THR A 15 9.69 7.20 -14.31
C THR A 15 8.25 7.07 -13.84
N ASN A 16 7.93 6.01 -13.09
CA ASN A 16 6.56 5.67 -12.72
C ASN A 16 6.35 5.39 -11.22
N ILE A 17 7.41 5.46 -10.41
CA ILE A 17 7.32 5.29 -8.95
C ILE A 17 6.32 6.26 -8.30
N GLU A 18 6.22 7.49 -8.82
CA GLU A 18 5.25 8.50 -8.37
C GLU A 18 3.81 8.01 -8.52
N LEU A 19 3.49 7.26 -9.58
CA LEU A 19 2.16 6.69 -9.78
C LEU A 19 1.82 5.63 -8.72
N LEU A 20 2.81 4.84 -8.31
CA LEU A 20 2.63 3.87 -7.22
C LEU A 20 2.43 4.60 -5.88
N GLN A 21 3.21 5.66 -5.64
CA GLN A 21 3.07 6.49 -4.46
C GLN A 21 1.69 7.15 -4.38
N ASP A 22 1.17 7.69 -5.49
CA ASP A 22 -0.16 8.29 -5.53
C ASP A 22 -1.27 7.28 -5.25
N LYS A 23 -1.18 6.06 -5.81
CA LYS A 23 -2.11 4.97 -5.49
C LYS A 23 -2.10 4.66 -4.00
N LEU A 24 -0.92 4.53 -3.40
CA LEU A 24 -0.76 4.27 -1.96
C LEU A 24 -1.33 5.40 -1.12
N ASN A 25 -1.01 6.64 -1.44
CA ASN A 25 -1.52 7.82 -0.74
C ASN A 25 -3.05 7.89 -0.77
N HIS A 26 -3.65 7.59 -1.92
CA HIS A 26 -5.11 7.53 -2.05
C HIS A 26 -5.73 6.51 -1.09
N TYR A 27 -5.17 5.30 -1.02
CA TYR A 27 -5.63 4.29 -0.07
C TYR A 27 -5.40 4.67 1.39
N LEU A 28 -4.28 5.34 1.69
CA LEU A 28 -4.00 5.82 3.03
C LEU A 28 -4.98 6.90 3.46
N CYS A 29 -5.28 7.89 2.61
CA CYS A 29 -6.34 8.87 2.89
C CYS A 29 -7.68 8.19 3.13
N TYR A 30 -8.04 7.18 2.33
CA TYR A 30 -9.27 6.42 2.54
C TYR A 30 -9.34 5.72 3.91
N ILE A 31 -8.20 5.23 4.42
CA ILE A 31 -8.10 4.61 5.75
C ILE A 31 -8.08 5.66 6.87
N LEU A 32 -7.19 6.66 6.76
CA LEU A 32 -6.84 7.61 7.82
C LEU A 32 -7.85 8.74 7.98
N ASP A 33 -8.53 9.16 6.90
CA ASP A 33 -9.58 10.20 6.96
C ASP A 33 -10.92 9.65 7.49
N GLY A 34 -10.94 8.41 7.98
CA GLY A 34 -12.13 7.74 8.49
C GLY A 34 -13.18 7.45 7.42
N GLN A 35 -12.85 7.55 6.13
CA GLN A 35 -13.79 7.23 5.05
C GLN A 35 -14.19 5.76 5.08
N LEU A 36 -13.21 4.87 5.35
CA LEU A 36 -13.47 3.45 5.61
C LEU A 36 -14.45 3.22 6.77
N GLU A 37 -14.47 4.08 7.79
CA GLU A 37 -15.38 3.96 8.95
C GLU A 37 -16.82 4.30 8.58
N LYS A 38 -16.96 5.31 7.72
CA LYS A 38 -18.26 5.77 7.21
C LYS A 38 -18.89 4.74 6.28
N GLU A 39 -18.09 4.18 5.39
CA GLU A 39 -18.56 3.22 4.39
C GLU A 39 -18.69 1.80 4.97
N GLU A 40 -17.77 1.41 5.85
CA GLU A 40 -17.63 0.06 6.36
C GLU A 40 -17.37 0.05 7.88
N PRO A 41 -18.36 0.43 8.71
CA PRO A 41 -18.20 0.59 10.15
C PRO A 41 -17.75 -0.70 10.86
N HIS A 42 -18.10 -1.86 10.32
CA HIS A 42 -17.68 -3.17 10.84
C HIS A 42 -16.20 -3.48 10.55
N LYS A 43 -15.58 -2.80 9.59
CA LYS A 43 -14.18 -3.01 9.20
C LYS A 43 -13.23 -2.04 9.89
N TYR A 44 -13.72 -0.98 10.52
CA TYR A 44 -12.89 0.03 11.20
C TYR A 44 -11.94 -0.60 12.22
N ALA A 45 -12.48 -1.35 13.18
CA ALA A 45 -11.71 -1.96 14.27
C ALA A 45 -10.80 -3.12 13.83
N LEU A 46 -10.83 -3.51 12.56
CA LEU A 46 -9.98 -4.58 12.05
C LEU A 46 -8.57 -4.06 11.74
N PRO A 47 -7.51 -4.84 12.06
CA PRO A 47 -6.16 -4.54 11.62
C PRO A 47 -6.11 -4.29 10.10
N LYS A 48 -5.39 -3.25 9.69
CA LYS A 48 -5.25 -2.85 8.28
C LYS A 48 -4.01 -3.49 7.69
N ARG A 49 -4.12 -3.96 6.45
CA ARG A 49 -3.00 -4.50 5.69
C ARG A 49 -3.05 -4.01 4.26
N ILE A 50 -1.94 -3.47 3.78
CA ILE A 50 -1.71 -3.19 2.37
C ILE A 50 -0.89 -4.35 1.79
N GLU A 51 -1.35 -4.90 0.68
CA GLU A 51 -0.64 -5.92 -0.08
C GLU A 51 -0.27 -5.35 -1.45
N LEU A 52 1.01 -5.17 -1.73
CA LEU A 52 1.49 -4.83 -3.07
C LEU A 52 1.81 -6.13 -3.81
N ILE A 53 1.10 -6.38 -4.90
CA ILE A 53 1.27 -7.54 -5.76
C ILE A 53 1.95 -7.06 -7.05
N ILE A 54 3.18 -7.51 -7.28
CA ILE A 54 3.94 -7.16 -8.48
C ILE A 54 3.96 -8.32 -9.48
N GLY A 55 3.67 -8.01 -10.74
CA GLY A 55 3.77 -8.95 -11.87
C GLY A 55 5.14 -8.92 -12.56
N HIS A 56 6.12 -8.26 -11.94
CA HIS A 56 7.45 -8.00 -12.50
C HIS A 56 8.54 -8.27 -11.47
N THR A 57 9.79 -8.35 -11.92
CA THR A 57 10.95 -8.42 -11.03
C THR A 57 11.04 -7.15 -10.21
N GLN A 58 11.28 -7.30 -8.91
CA GLN A 58 11.51 -6.17 -8.01
C GLN A 58 12.74 -5.38 -8.46
N THR A 59 12.58 -4.07 -8.59
CA THR A 59 13.66 -3.14 -8.97
C THR A 59 14.29 -2.51 -7.73
N ASP A 60 15.48 -1.93 -7.89
CA ASP A 60 16.14 -1.18 -6.82
C ASP A 60 15.31 0.04 -6.41
N THR A 61 14.71 0.76 -7.37
CA THR A 61 13.79 1.87 -7.12
C THR A 61 12.62 1.45 -6.23
N LEU A 62 11.95 0.33 -6.57
CA LEU A 62 10.86 -0.19 -5.76
C LEU A 62 11.34 -0.59 -4.36
N THR A 63 12.50 -1.25 -4.27
CA THR A 63 13.06 -1.66 -2.97
C THR A 63 13.33 -0.46 -2.07
N ASN A 64 14.03 0.55 -2.58
CA ASN A 64 14.34 1.77 -1.85
C ASN A 64 13.07 2.50 -1.39
N PHE A 65 12.05 2.54 -2.26
CA PHE A 65 10.76 3.12 -1.93
C PHE A 65 10.07 2.36 -0.78
N LEU A 66 10.05 1.03 -0.84
CA LEU A 66 9.43 0.20 0.20
C LEU A 66 10.15 0.31 1.55
N GLU A 67 11.48 0.42 1.56
CA GLU A 67 12.26 0.62 2.78
C GLU A 67 11.89 1.93 3.51
N GLN A 68 11.49 2.96 2.77
CA GLN A 68 11.00 4.22 3.34
C GLN A 68 9.52 4.14 3.74
N LEU A 69 8.70 3.45 2.96
CA LEU A 69 7.26 3.34 3.17
C LEU A 69 6.90 2.48 4.40
N VAL A 70 7.51 1.30 4.54
CA VAL A 70 7.12 0.31 5.56
C VAL A 70 7.20 0.86 6.99
N PRO A 71 8.25 1.60 7.40
CA PRO A 71 8.30 2.23 8.73
C PRO A 71 7.15 3.20 8.99
N ILE A 72 6.75 4.00 7.99
CA ILE A 72 5.66 4.97 8.09
C ILE A 72 4.32 4.25 8.24
N LEU A 73 4.09 3.19 7.48
CA LEU A 73 2.88 2.37 7.61
C LEU A 73 2.81 1.71 8.99
N SER A 74 3.94 1.23 9.49
CA SER A 74 4.01 0.58 10.80
C SER A 74 3.71 1.55 11.95
N SER A 75 4.09 2.83 11.86
CA SER A 75 3.74 3.81 12.90
C SER A 75 2.23 4.09 12.96
N GLU A 76 1.52 3.90 11.85
CA GLU A 76 0.06 4.02 11.74
C GLU A 76 -0.69 2.70 12.02
N ASN A 77 0.00 1.67 12.52
CA ASN A 77 -0.54 0.31 12.72
C ASN A 77 -1.07 -0.36 11.44
N ILE A 78 -0.51 0.00 10.28
CA ILE A 78 -0.84 -0.59 8.98
C ILE A 78 0.24 -1.61 8.61
N SER A 79 -0.14 -2.88 8.47
CA SER A 79 0.77 -3.92 8.00
C SER A 79 1.00 -3.79 6.49
N PHE A 80 2.22 -4.08 6.03
CA PHE A 80 2.54 -4.10 4.60
C PHE A 80 3.11 -5.46 4.18
N VAL A 81 2.72 -5.96 3.01
CA VAL A 81 3.23 -7.19 2.42
C VAL A 81 3.50 -6.98 0.94
N LEU A 82 4.69 -7.34 0.48
CA LEU A 82 5.01 -7.47 -0.94
C LEU A 82 4.77 -8.93 -1.38
N LYS A 83 4.08 -9.12 -2.49
CA LYS A 83 3.83 -10.41 -3.15
C LYS A 83 4.23 -10.33 -4.62
N THR A 84 4.68 -11.44 -5.17
CA THR A 84 4.88 -11.62 -6.61
C THR A 84 3.76 -12.50 -7.16
N GLU A 85 3.26 -12.22 -8.36
CA GLU A 85 2.34 -13.14 -9.08
C GLU A 85 3.00 -14.47 -9.45
#